data_AF-A0A9J9BAW5-F1
#
_entry.id   AF-A0A9J9BAW5-F1
#
_cell.length_a   1.000
_cell.length_b   1.000
_cell.length_c   1.000
_cell.angle_alpha   90.00
_cell.angle_beta   90.00
_cell.angle_gamma   90.00
#
_symmetry.space_group_name_H-M   'P 1'
#
loop_
_entity.id
_entity.type
_entity.pdbx_description
1 polymer ?
#
loop_
_entity_poly.entity_id
_entity_poly.type
_entity_poly.pdbx_seq_one_letter_code
_entity_poly.pdbx_strand_id
1 'polypeptide(L)' 'MYRRTNKYQKNVSESYTNRSKNEQRLERSEKISPERVIPKLRRVIEITDYDTGQPIVHRIELRKCDRIDCYDAFVDGVL' A
#
# COMPACT_ATOMS: atom_id res chain seq x y z
N MET A 1 1.00 -28.13 22.26
CA MET A 1 0.56 -27.96 20.86
C MET A 1 -0.91 -27.55 20.84
N TYR A 2 -1.23 -26.37 20.31
CA TYR A 2 -2.61 -25.85 20.29
C TYR A 2 -3.47 -26.64 19.30
N ARG A 3 -4.58 -27.23 19.76
CA ARG A 3 -5.50 -28.01 18.94
C ARG A 3 -6.37 -27.04 18.14
N ARG A 4 -6.14 -26.93 16.83
CA ARG A 4 -6.93 -26.07 15.94
C ARG A 4 -8.38 -26.55 15.91
N THR A 5 -9.31 -25.64 16.12
CA THR A 5 -10.75 -25.94 16.13
C THR A 5 -11.30 -26.06 14.71
N ASN A 6 -12.40 -26.81 14.55
CA ASN A 6 -13.04 -27.07 13.25
C ASN A 6 -13.44 -25.76 12.54
N LYS A 7 -13.84 -24.74 13.31
CA LYS A 7 -14.12 -23.38 12.82
C LYS A 7 -12.91 -22.71 12.16
N TYR A 8 -11.72 -22.89 12.72
CA TYR A 8 -10.49 -22.33 12.15
C TYR A 8 -10.14 -22.98 10.80
N GLN A 9 -10.28 -24.30 10.69
CA GLN A 9 -10.01 -25.03 9.44
C GLN A 9 -10.97 -24.62 8.33
N LYS A 10 -12.25 -24.41 8.65
CA LYS A 10 -13.25 -23.94 7.68
C LYS A 10 -12.89 -22.55 7.13
N ASN A 11 -12.57 -21.59 8.00
CA ASN A 11 -12.17 -20.24 7.59
C ASN A 11 -10.90 -20.24 6.72
N VAL A 12 -9.95 -21.14 7.00
CA VAL A 12 -8.75 -21.31 6.19
C VAL A 12 -9.09 -21.88 4.81
N SER A 13 -9.97 -22.88 4.72
CA SER A 13 -10.39 -23.42 3.41
C SER A 13 -11.16 -22.41 2.55
N GLU A 14 -11.96 -21.54 3.18
CA GLU A 14 -12.67 -20.45 2.51
C GLU A 14 -11.71 -19.37 1.99
N SER A 15 -10.59 -19.11 2.67
CA SER A 15 -9.60 -18.14 2.18
C SER A 15 -8.83 -18.64 0.96
N TYR A 16 -8.50 -19.93 0.88
CA TYR A 16 -7.83 -20.52 -0.30
C TYR A 16 -8.72 -20.52 -1.55
N THR A 17 -10.02 -20.80 -1.39
CA THR A 17 -10.98 -20.83 -2.52
C THR A 17 -11.34 -19.44 -3.03
N ASN A 18 -11.30 -18.41 -2.17
CA ASN A 18 -11.47 -17.02 -2.61
C ASN A 18 -10.24 -16.48 -3.34
N ARG A 19 -9.04 -16.98 -3.01
CA ARG A 19 -7.79 -16.61 -3.68
C ARG A 19 -7.74 -17.10 -5.13
N SER A 20 -8.11 -18.36 -5.37
CA SER A 20 -8.13 -18.94 -6.72
C SER A 20 -9.17 -18.29 -7.65
N LYS A 21 -10.33 -17.88 -7.11
CA LYS A 21 -11.34 -17.11 -7.86
C LYS A 21 -10.86 -15.71 -8.24
N ASN A 22 -10.06 -15.07 -7.38
CA ASN A 22 -9.47 -13.77 -7.68
C ASN A 22 -8.34 -13.88 -8.72
N GLU A 23 -7.53 -14.95 -8.67
CA GLU A 23 -6.50 -15.25 -9.66
C GLU A 23 -7.08 -15.49 -11.06
N GLN A 24 -8.17 -16.27 -11.19
CA GLN A 24 -8.88 -16.44 -12.48
C GLN A 24 -9.52 -15.15 -13.01
N ARG A 25 -9.88 -14.22 -12.12
CA ARG A 25 -10.45 -12.91 -12.50
C ARG A 25 -9.38 -11.95 -13.03
N LEU A 26 -8.14 -12.09 -12.53
CA LEU A 26 -6.97 -11.34 -12.99
C LEU A 26 -6.58 -11.76 -14.42
N GLU A 27 -6.56 -13.06 -14.73
CA GLU A 27 -6.20 -13.59 -16.07
C GLU A 27 -7.16 -13.13 -17.18
N ARG A 28 -8.45 -12.90 -16.89
CA ARG A 28 -9.43 -12.45 -17.90
C ARG A 28 -9.33 -10.95 -18.25
N SER A 29 -8.46 -10.19 -17.57
CA SER A 29 -8.34 -8.74 -17.74
C SER A 29 -7.19 -8.30 -18.67
N GLU A 30 -6.63 -9.21 -19.46
CA GLU A 30 -5.57 -8.98 -20.47
C GLU A 30 -6.02 -8.16 -21.70
N LYS A 31 -6.91 -7.16 -21.54
CA LYS A 31 -6.91 -6.00 -22.42
C LYS A 31 -6.00 -4.97 -21.79
N ILE A 32 -4.68 -5.21 -21.91
CA ILE A 32 -3.61 -4.41 -21.35
C ILE A 32 -3.68 -3.02 -21.98
N SER A 33 -4.32 -2.09 -21.29
CA SER A 33 -4.03 -0.67 -21.43
C SER A 33 -2.52 -0.48 -21.19
N PRO A 34 -1.85 0.47 -21.87
CA PRO A 34 -0.42 0.67 -21.68
C PRO A 34 -0.15 0.78 -20.18
N GLU A 35 0.70 -0.13 -19.68
CA GLU A 35 0.96 -0.29 -18.25
C GLU A 35 1.30 1.08 -17.69
N ARG A 36 0.40 1.60 -16.85
CA ARG A 36 0.51 2.97 -16.36
C ARG A 36 1.68 2.99 -15.39
N VAL A 37 2.86 3.39 -15.88
CA VAL A 37 4.08 3.46 -15.07
C VAL A 37 3.81 4.37 -13.88
N ILE A 38 3.79 3.78 -12.68
CA ILE A 38 3.57 4.52 -11.45
C ILE A 38 4.83 5.34 -11.15
N PRO A 39 4.73 6.67 -10.97
CA PRO A 39 5.89 7.50 -10.68
C PRO A 39 6.52 7.13 -9.33
N LYS A 40 7.84 7.32 -9.23
CA LYS A 40 8.59 7.05 -7.99
C LYS A 40 8.14 7.97 -6.86
N LEU A 41 7.91 9.25 -7.13
CA LEU A 41 7.27 10.19 -6.22
C LEU A 41 5.75 10.17 -6.48
N ARG A 42 4.97 9.76 -5.48
CA ARG A 42 3.50 9.66 -5.63
C ARG A 42 2.80 10.91 -5.11
N ARG A 43 3.27 11.49 -4.01
CA ARG A 43 2.68 12.67 -3.37
C ARG A 43 3.74 13.47 -2.64
N VAL A 44 3.48 14.77 -2.48
CA VAL A 44 4.20 15.66 -1.57
C VAL A 44 3.16 16.26 -0.63
N ILE A 45 3.45 16.27 0.67
CA ILE A 45 2.68 16.98 1.68
C ILE A 45 3.59 18.08 2.22
N GLU A 46 3.13 19.32 2.15
CA GLU A 46 3.81 20.46 2.75
C GLU A 46 3.00 20.92 3.96
N ILE A 47 3.65 20.98 5.11
CA ILE A 47 3.06 21.41 6.38
C ILE A 47 3.80 22.68 6.77
N THR A 48 3.08 23.79 6.85
CA THR A 48 3.62 25.02 7.44
C THR A 48 3.22 25.08 8.90
N ASP A 49 4.20 24.95 9.78
CA ASP A 49 4.09 25.12 11.23
C ASP A 49 4.32 26.59 11.61
N TYR A 50 3.54 27.09 12.57
CA TYR A 50 3.60 28.46 13.09
C TYR A 50 3.92 28.50 14.60
N ASP A 51 4.10 27.36 15.27
CA ASP A 51 4.24 27.26 16.72
C ASP A 51 5.51 27.97 17.25
N THR A 52 6.52 28.18 16.40
CA THR A 52 7.77 28.87 16.77
C THR A 52 7.72 30.40 16.62
N GLY A 53 6.57 30.95 16.19
CA GLY A 53 6.43 32.37 15.85
C GLY A 53 7.06 32.77 14.51
N GLN A 54 7.72 31.82 13.82
CA GLN A 54 8.13 31.92 12.42
C GLN A 54 7.54 30.75 11.63
N PRO A 55 7.14 30.94 10.36
CA PRO A 55 6.65 29.85 9.53
C PRO A 55 7.79 28.87 9.21
N ILE A 56 7.65 27.63 9.64
CA ILE A 56 8.56 26.52 9.31
C ILE A 56 7.82 25.59 8.35
N VAL A 57 8.43 25.27 7.20
CA VAL A 57 7.83 24.35 6.23
C VAL A 57 8.50 22.99 6.34
N HIS A 58 7.71 21.98 6.69
CA HIS A 58 8.09 20.57 6.62
C HIS A 58 7.60 19.98 5.32
N ARG A 59 8.49 19.32 4.58
CA ARG A 59 8.18 18.69 3.31
C ARG A 59 8.26 17.17 3.44
N ILE A 60 7.12 16.51 3.25
CA ILE A 60 7.01 15.06 3.32
C ILE A 60 6.80 14.51 1.91
N GLU A 61 7.77 13.76 1.41
CA GLU A 61 7.71 13.10 0.10
C GLU A 61 7.27 11.63 0.27
N LEU A 62 6.12 11.28 -0.29
CA LEU A 62 5.61 9.91 -0.29
C LEU A 62 6.04 9.21 -1.57
N ARG A 63 7.07 8.36 -1.46
CA ARG A 63 7.64 7.62 -2.57
C ARG A 63 7.10 6.19 -2.64
N LYS A 64 7.02 5.64 -3.85
CA LYS A 64 6.63 4.26 -4.09
C LYS A 64 7.61 3.32 -3.37
N CYS A 65 7.07 2.43 -2.54
CA CYS A 65 7.76 1.27 -1.98
C CYS A 65 7.20 -0.04 -2.57
N ASP A 66 7.77 -1.20 -2.19
CA ASP A 66 7.34 -2.51 -2.67
C ASP A 66 5.96 -2.94 -2.16
N ARG A 67 5.49 -2.35 -1.05
CA ARG A 67 4.17 -2.65 -0.46
C ARG A 67 3.09 -1.75 -1.06
N ILE A 68 2.04 -2.36 -1.62
CA ILE A 68 1.00 -1.70 -2.42
C ILE A 68 0.21 -0.63 -1.65
N ASP A 69 0.05 -0.80 -0.34
CA ASP A 69 -0.73 0.06 0.55
C ASP A 69 0.13 1.10 1.30
N CYS A 70 1.41 1.25 0.94
CA CYS A 70 2.37 2.07 1.68
C CYS A 70 3.23 2.98 0.83
N TYR A 71 3.99 3.81 1.54
CA TYR A 71 4.95 4.75 1.01
C TYR A 71 6.20 4.76 1.87
N ASP A 72 7.35 4.95 1.22
CA ASP A 72 8.54 5.47 1.90
C ASP A 72 8.31 6.97 2.10
N ALA A 73 8.25 7.42 3.36
CA ALA A 73 7.95 8.79 3.71
C ALA A 73 9.23 9.53 4.08
N PHE A 74 9.71 10.40 3.19
CA PHE A 74 10.89 11.22 3.45
C PHE A 74 10.46 12.57 4.03
N VAL A 75 10.85 12.87 5.27
CA VAL A 75 10.63 14.16 5.92
C VAL A 75 11.89 15.01 5.77
N ASP A 76 11.78 16.14 5.07
CA ASP A 76 12.89 17.06 4.81
C ASP A 76 14.14 16.36 4.23
N GLY A 77 13.91 15.29 3.44
CA GLY A 77 14.95 14.48 2.80
C GLY A 77 15.41 13.25 3.60
N VAL A 78 14.91 13.04 4.81
CA VAL A 78 15.25 11.91 5.70
C VAL A 78 14.12 10.88 5.70
N LEU A 79 14.44 9.60 5.45
CA LEU A 79 13.49 8.48 5.48
C LEU A 79 13.10 8.07 6.90
#